data_AF-A0A7C7IDU2-F1
#
_entry.id   AF-A0A7C7IDU2-F1
#
_cell.length_a   1.000
_cell.length_b   1.000
_cell.length_c   1.000
_cell.angle_alpha   90.00
_cell.angle_beta   90.00
_cell.angle_gamma   90.00
#
_symmetry.space_group_name_H-M   'P 1'
#
loop_
_entity.id
_entity.type
_entity.pdbx_description
1 polymer ?
#
loop_
_entity_poly.entity_id
_entity_poly.type
_entity_poly.pdbx_seq_one_letter_code
_entity_poly.pdbx_strand_id
1 'polypeptide(L)'
;MYYNNSMHKPLLGIHNSINNNTINIKARTFYINGSALSWHDVESYVNNPNAGAFKFNSQNKIEPFKDRSYDIAIMQDCSQCPIHPELSSDFHKYVKQHALTLRNHNIEPVLMMTWAYKSQPSMIEAIAQEYTVAGNENKLLIIPAGLAFSRSMQSHPEIDLYADDKHPSREGTYLAAATIYASIFQASPVGNTYKFGIEKGVREKLQRIAWETYLGYYQKK
;
A
#
# COMPACT_ATOMS: atom_id res chain seq x y z
N MET A 1 -22.25 0.75 1.35
CA MET A 1 -21.61 0.25 0.11
C MET A 1 -20.21 -0.20 0.50
N TYR A 2 -19.91 -1.50 0.51
CA TYR A 2 -18.57 -2.00 0.86
C TYR A 2 -17.62 -1.75 -0.32
N TYR A 3 -17.08 -0.53 -0.43
CA TYR A 3 -15.97 -0.25 -1.35
C TYR A 3 -14.66 -0.68 -0.68
N ASN A 4 -14.43 -1.99 -0.57
CA ASN A 4 -13.13 -2.54 -0.20
C ASN A 4 -12.34 -2.88 -1.48
N ASN A 5 -11.90 -1.84 -2.19
CA ASN A 5 -10.95 -1.99 -3.29
C ASN A 5 -9.54 -2.19 -2.71
N SER A 6 -9.33 -3.24 -1.92
CA SER A 6 -8.00 -3.55 -1.41
C SER A 6 -6.99 -3.64 -2.56
N MET A 7 -5.80 -3.10 -2.34
CA MET A 7 -4.79 -2.87 -3.38
C MET A 7 -4.10 -4.14 -3.87
N HIS A 8 -4.30 -5.28 -3.20
CA HIS A 8 -3.71 -6.56 -3.60
C HIS A 8 -4.09 -6.95 -5.04
N LYS A 9 -5.34 -6.76 -5.47
CA LYS A 9 -5.78 -7.11 -6.83
C LYS A 9 -5.05 -6.31 -7.90
N PRO A 10 -5.06 -4.96 -7.86
CA PRO A 10 -4.31 -4.18 -8.85
C PRO A 10 -2.80 -4.36 -8.73
N LEU A 11 -2.23 -4.56 -7.54
CA LEU A 11 -0.80 -4.88 -7.41
C LEU A 11 -0.43 -6.16 -8.15
N LEU A 12 -1.15 -7.26 -7.89
CA LEU A 12 -0.93 -8.55 -8.58
C LEU A 12 -1.18 -8.42 -10.09
N GLY A 13 -2.21 -7.67 -10.48
CA GLY A 13 -2.52 -7.39 -11.88
C GLY A 13 -1.39 -6.63 -12.60
N ILE A 14 -0.90 -5.55 -12.00
CA ILE A 14 0.23 -4.77 -12.51
C ILE A 14 1.46 -5.68 -12.66
N HIS A 15 1.84 -6.39 -11.60
CA HIS A 15 2.97 -7.32 -11.60
C HIS A 15 2.87 -8.35 -12.71
N ASN A 16 1.73 -9.04 -12.84
CA ASN A 16 1.56 -10.09 -13.85
C ASN A 16 1.48 -9.55 -15.29
N SER A 17 1.26 -8.24 -15.46
CA SER A 17 1.10 -7.61 -16.79
C SER A 17 2.38 -6.98 -17.34
N ILE A 18 3.44 -6.93 -16.54
CA ILE A 18 4.78 -6.47 -16.95
C ILE A 18 5.56 -7.67 -17.47
N ASN A 19 6.04 -7.56 -18.71
CA ASN A 19 6.81 -8.62 -19.36
C ASN A 19 8.11 -8.92 -18.57
N ASN A 20 8.57 -10.17 -18.63
CA ASN A 20 9.81 -10.67 -18.01
C ASN A 20 9.80 -10.73 -16.47
N ASN A 21 8.64 -10.61 -15.80
CA ASN A 21 8.56 -10.92 -14.37
C ASN A 21 8.70 -12.43 -14.14
N THR A 22 9.82 -12.85 -13.56
CA THR A 22 10.13 -14.25 -13.24
C THR A 22 9.72 -14.63 -11.80
N ILE A 23 9.44 -13.64 -10.96
CA ILE A 23 9.06 -13.84 -9.56
C ILE A 23 7.54 -14.05 -9.49
N ASN A 24 7.12 -15.18 -8.92
CA ASN A 24 5.72 -15.41 -8.58
C ASN A 24 5.43 -14.82 -7.19
N ILE A 25 4.46 -13.93 -7.10
CA ILE A 25 4.07 -13.29 -5.85
C ILE A 25 2.65 -13.67 -5.45
N LYS A 26 2.41 -13.69 -4.14
CA LYS A 26 1.07 -13.83 -3.56
C LYS A 26 0.86 -12.68 -2.59
N ALA A 27 -0.39 -12.29 -2.42
CA ALA A 27 -0.77 -11.24 -1.47
C ALA A 27 -1.92 -11.72 -0.60
N ARG A 28 -1.90 -11.31 0.66
CA ARG A 28 -2.98 -11.49 1.62
C ARG A 28 -3.27 -10.14 2.25
N THR A 29 -4.53 -9.88 2.58
CA THR A 29 -4.93 -8.64 3.24
C THR A 29 -5.64 -8.98 4.54
N PHE A 30 -5.17 -8.38 5.63
CA PHE A 30 -5.89 -8.28 6.89
C PHE A 30 -6.39 -6.85 6.99
N TYR A 31 -7.70 -6.65 7.12
CA TYR A 31 -8.31 -5.33 7.09
C TYR A 31 -9.35 -5.21 8.19
N ILE A 32 -9.27 -4.12 8.97
CA ILE A 32 -10.26 -3.73 9.97
C ILE A 32 -10.76 -2.34 9.57
N ASN A 33 -12.07 -2.18 9.41
CA ASN A 33 -12.65 -0.91 8.95
C ASN A 33 -12.47 0.20 9.99
N GLY A 34 -12.01 1.38 9.56
CA GLY A 34 -11.81 2.55 10.42
C GLY A 34 -10.72 2.37 11.48
N SER A 35 -9.85 1.37 11.31
CA SER A 35 -8.84 1.02 12.30
C SER A 35 -7.62 1.92 12.26
N ALA A 36 -6.89 1.91 13.37
CA ALA A 36 -5.53 2.38 13.48
C ALA A 36 -4.58 1.18 13.63
N LEU A 37 -3.26 1.38 13.46
CA LEU A 37 -2.27 0.32 13.69
C LEU A 37 -2.35 -0.29 15.09
N SER A 38 -2.82 0.48 16.08
CA SER A 38 -3.02 0.03 17.46
C SER A 38 -4.04 -1.09 17.62
N TRP A 39 -4.93 -1.29 16.65
CA TRP A 39 -5.99 -2.31 16.72
C TRP A 39 -5.55 -3.65 16.12
N HIS A 40 -4.41 -3.68 15.43
CA HIS A 40 -3.91 -4.87 14.76
C HIS A 40 -3.02 -5.70 15.69
N ASP A 41 -3.44 -6.93 15.96
CA ASP A 41 -2.58 -7.97 16.53
C ASP A 41 -1.77 -8.63 15.41
N VAL A 42 -0.66 -7.96 15.01
CA VAL A 42 0.20 -8.40 13.91
C VAL A 42 0.83 -9.77 14.17
N GLU A 43 1.16 -10.08 15.42
CA GLU A 43 1.70 -11.39 15.83
C GLU A 43 0.71 -12.50 15.45
N SER A 44 -0.58 -12.30 15.70
CA SER A 44 -1.61 -13.28 15.33
C SER A 44 -1.70 -13.51 13.82
N TYR A 45 -1.45 -12.50 12.99
CA TYR A 45 -1.57 -12.64 11.53
C TYR A 45 -0.45 -13.45 10.90
N VAL A 46 0.73 -13.44 11.53
CA VAL A 46 1.92 -14.15 11.04
C VAL A 46 2.08 -15.53 11.65
N ASN A 47 1.56 -15.76 12.86
CA ASN A 47 1.64 -17.06 13.54
C ASN A 47 0.40 -17.95 13.40
N ASN A 48 -0.74 -17.43 12.93
CA ASN A 48 -1.96 -18.23 12.87
C ASN A 48 -1.86 -19.32 11.79
N PRO A 49 -1.81 -20.63 12.14
CA PRO A 49 -1.63 -21.71 11.18
C PRO A 49 -2.83 -21.89 10.24
N ASN A 50 -3.99 -21.33 10.60
CA ASN A 50 -5.22 -21.40 9.81
C ASN A 50 -5.27 -20.31 8.72
N ALA A 51 -4.53 -19.21 8.91
CA ALA A 51 -4.55 -18.10 7.97
C ALA A 51 -4.00 -18.54 6.61
N GLY A 52 -4.89 -18.56 5.61
CA GLY A 52 -4.62 -19.05 4.25
C GLY A 52 -4.03 -20.45 4.22
N ALA A 53 -4.62 -21.37 4.98
CA ALA A 53 -4.23 -22.77 4.97
C ALA A 53 -4.55 -23.49 3.64
N PHE A 54 -5.53 -23.00 2.87
CA PHE A 54 -5.98 -23.65 1.64
C PHE A 54 -6.58 -22.65 0.63
N LYS A 55 -6.78 -23.14 -0.60
CA LYS A 55 -7.61 -22.54 -1.66
C LYS A 55 -8.56 -23.60 -2.23
N PHE A 56 -9.55 -23.15 -2.98
CA PHE A 56 -10.36 -24.04 -3.81
C PHE A 56 -9.79 -24.08 -5.23
N ASN A 57 -9.66 -25.28 -5.80
CA ASN A 57 -9.30 -25.43 -7.21
C ASN A 57 -10.53 -25.28 -8.13
N SER A 58 -10.34 -25.42 -9.44
CA SER A 58 -11.41 -25.33 -10.45
C SER A 58 -12.54 -26.36 -10.28
N GLN A 59 -12.32 -27.41 -9.50
CA GLN A 59 -13.31 -28.46 -9.18
C GLN A 59 -13.90 -28.27 -7.77
N ASN A 60 -13.72 -27.09 -7.15
CA ASN A 60 -14.15 -26.77 -5.79
C ASN A 60 -13.60 -27.74 -4.71
N LYS A 61 -12.44 -28.35 -4.94
CA LYS A 61 -11.74 -29.15 -3.93
C LYS A 61 -10.71 -28.31 -3.18
N ILE A 62 -10.54 -28.61 -1.89
CA ILE A 62 -9.54 -27.99 -1.02
C ILE A 62 -8.14 -28.41 -1.47
N GLU A 63 -7.30 -27.42 -1.76
CA GLU A 63 -5.87 -27.59 -2.03
C GLU A 63 -5.08 -26.80 -0.97
N PRO A 64 -4.26 -27.47 -0.13
CA PRO A 64 -3.52 -26.78 0.91
C PRO A 64 -2.41 -25.90 0.30
N PHE A 65 -2.20 -24.72 0.88
CA PHE A 65 -1.01 -23.95 0.58
C PHE A 65 0.21 -24.60 1.27
N LYS A 66 1.17 -25.03 0.46
CA LYS A 66 2.45 -25.61 0.93
C LYS A 66 3.33 -24.58 1.62
N ASP A 67 3.41 -23.40 1.02
CA ASP A 67 4.13 -22.25 1.54
C ASP A 67 3.12 -21.18 1.99
N ARG A 68 3.27 -20.76 3.25
CA ARG A 68 2.40 -19.81 3.95
C ARG A 68 3.21 -18.67 4.60
N SER A 69 4.53 -18.62 4.38
CA SER A 69 5.35 -17.53 4.90
C SER A 69 5.04 -16.22 4.18
N TYR A 70 5.42 -15.12 4.81
CA TYR A 70 5.40 -13.80 4.21
C TYR A 70 6.83 -13.31 4.13
N ASP A 71 7.24 -12.79 2.98
CA ASP A 71 8.54 -12.13 2.86
C ASP A 71 8.46 -10.67 3.34
N ILE A 72 7.32 -10.02 3.08
CA ILE A 72 7.08 -8.60 3.32
C ILE A 72 5.70 -8.41 3.96
N ALA A 73 5.61 -7.52 4.95
CA ALA A 73 4.36 -7.03 5.50
C ALA A 73 4.24 -5.52 5.31
N ILE A 74 3.26 -5.10 4.50
CA ILE A 74 2.96 -3.68 4.26
C ILE A 74 1.93 -3.23 5.29
N MET A 75 2.36 -2.36 6.20
CA MET A 75 1.56 -1.74 7.24
C MET A 75 1.05 -0.37 6.77
N GLN A 76 -0.13 0.03 7.22
CA GLN A 76 -0.74 1.31 6.92
C GLN A 76 -1.60 1.74 8.11
N ASP A 77 -1.49 2.99 8.54
CA ASP A 77 -2.38 3.57 9.54
C ASP A 77 -3.50 4.39 8.89
N CYS A 78 -4.40 4.98 9.67
CA CYS A 78 -5.40 5.92 9.16
C CYS A 78 -4.75 7.26 8.78
N SER A 79 -5.31 8.00 7.80
CA SER A 79 -4.70 9.26 7.32
C SER A 79 -4.52 10.35 8.38
N GLN A 80 -5.36 10.38 9.41
CA GLN A 80 -5.26 11.34 10.53
C GLN A 80 -4.35 10.84 11.65
N CYS A 81 -4.22 9.53 11.83
CA CYS A 81 -3.49 8.90 12.93
C CYS A 81 -2.07 9.44 13.14
N PRO A 82 -1.22 9.60 12.10
CA PRO A 82 0.14 10.10 12.30
C PRO A 82 0.20 11.57 12.75
N ILE A 83 -0.80 12.39 12.42
CA ILE A 83 -0.78 13.85 12.62
C ILE A 83 -1.76 14.35 13.69
N HIS A 84 -2.64 13.48 14.19
CA HIS A 84 -3.63 13.85 15.20
C HIS A 84 -2.96 14.00 16.57
N PRO A 85 -3.23 15.08 17.34
CA PRO A 85 -2.56 15.34 18.61
C PRO A 85 -2.62 14.18 19.63
N GLU A 86 -3.73 13.43 19.63
CA GLU A 86 -3.93 12.30 20.55
C GLU A 86 -3.44 10.95 20.00
N LEU A 87 -3.22 10.83 18.69
CA LEU A 87 -2.92 9.52 18.05
C LEU A 87 -1.49 9.44 17.50
N SER A 88 -0.83 10.57 17.27
CA SER A 88 0.52 10.62 16.69
C SER A 88 1.53 9.80 17.50
N SER A 89 1.47 9.86 18.84
CA SER A 89 2.34 9.05 19.70
C SER A 89 2.08 7.55 19.54
N ASP A 90 0.82 7.16 19.38
CA ASP A 90 0.44 5.76 19.17
C ASP A 90 0.89 5.27 17.79
N PHE A 91 0.78 6.11 16.75
CA PHE A 91 1.31 5.78 15.42
C PHE A 91 2.79 5.37 15.50
N HIS A 92 3.66 6.21 16.07
CA HIS A 92 5.08 5.89 16.22
C HIS A 92 5.33 4.65 17.08
N LYS A 93 4.62 4.53 18.20
CA LYS A 93 4.71 3.37 19.11
C LYS A 93 4.40 2.07 18.38
N TYR A 94 3.28 2.00 17.65
CA TYR A 94 2.83 0.78 17.00
C TYR A 94 3.58 0.47 15.71
N VAL A 95 4.04 1.47 14.96
CA VAL A 95 4.99 1.25 13.85
C VAL A 95 6.24 0.53 14.37
N LYS A 96 6.83 1.02 15.47
CA LYS A 96 8.02 0.39 16.09
C LYS A 96 7.72 -1.01 16.59
N GLN A 97 6.63 -1.19 17.33
CA GLN A 97 6.26 -2.49 17.90
C GLN A 97 6.04 -3.53 16.79
N HIS A 98 5.22 -3.20 15.79
CA HIS A 98 4.90 -4.12 14.71
C HIS A 98 6.11 -4.43 13.82
N ALA A 99 6.99 -3.44 13.58
CA ALA A 99 8.24 -3.68 12.87
C ALA A 99 9.16 -4.67 13.61
N LEU A 100 9.26 -4.58 14.95
CA LEU A 100 10.02 -5.54 15.75
C LEU A 100 9.40 -6.93 15.71
N THR A 101 8.07 -7.04 15.88
CA THR A 101 7.33 -8.30 15.75
C THR A 101 7.61 -8.96 14.40
N LEU A 102 7.44 -8.23 13.30
CA LEU A 102 7.62 -8.78 11.94
C LEU A 102 9.05 -9.28 11.72
N ARG A 103 10.07 -8.51 12.17
CA ARG A 103 11.47 -8.93 12.05
C ARG A 103 11.80 -10.16 12.89
N ASN A 104 11.19 -10.33 14.06
CA ASN A 104 11.34 -11.56 14.85
C ASN A 104 10.83 -12.81 14.12
N HIS A 105 9.95 -12.64 13.14
CA HIS A 105 9.45 -13.69 12.25
C HIS A 105 10.16 -13.74 10.90
N ASN A 106 11.27 -13.02 10.72
CA ASN A 106 12.00 -12.87 9.45
C ASN A 106 11.14 -12.29 8.30
N ILE A 107 10.18 -11.42 8.64
CA ILE A 107 9.32 -10.73 7.67
C ILE A 107 9.79 -9.28 7.59
N GLU A 108 10.03 -8.76 6.38
CA GLU A 108 10.44 -7.38 6.20
C GLU A 108 9.25 -6.41 6.41
N PRO A 109 9.30 -5.54 7.42
CA PRO A 109 8.25 -4.55 7.64
C PRO A 109 8.39 -3.37 6.68
N VAL A 110 7.29 -3.02 6.03
CA VAL A 110 7.19 -1.89 5.10
C VAL A 110 6.03 -1.02 5.55
N LEU A 111 6.15 0.30 5.41
CA LEU A 111 5.11 1.24 5.81
C LEU A 111 4.58 1.99 4.59
N MET A 112 3.27 2.02 4.42
CA MET A 112 2.62 2.71 3.32
C MET A 112 2.06 4.05 3.78
N MET A 113 2.64 5.13 3.25
CA MET A 113 2.19 6.49 3.50
C MET A 113 0.81 6.73 2.89
N THR A 114 -0.16 7.02 3.74
CA THR A 114 -1.52 7.39 3.34
C THR A 114 -1.60 8.79 2.76
N TRP A 115 -2.72 9.09 2.09
CA TRP A 115 -3.01 10.37 1.46
C TRP A 115 -3.74 11.34 2.39
N ALA A 116 -3.66 12.63 2.05
CA ALA A 116 -4.47 13.69 2.65
C ALA A 116 -5.96 13.50 2.32
N TYR A 117 -6.83 14.20 3.06
CA TYR A 117 -8.23 14.29 2.67
C TYR A 117 -8.38 15.17 1.42
N LYS A 118 -9.36 14.85 0.57
CA LYS A 118 -9.65 15.61 -0.66
C LYS A 118 -9.92 17.08 -0.34
N SER A 119 -10.70 17.33 0.72
CA SER A 119 -11.03 18.67 1.20
C SER A 119 -9.88 19.40 1.90
N GLN A 120 -8.81 18.69 2.28
CA GLN A 120 -7.68 19.28 3.01
C GLN A 120 -6.32 18.77 2.49
N PRO A 121 -5.96 19.10 1.23
CA PRO A 121 -4.74 18.57 0.59
C PRO A 121 -3.44 18.92 1.32
N SER A 122 -3.40 20.04 2.05
CA SER A 122 -2.24 20.48 2.83
C SER A 122 -1.82 19.51 3.94
N MET A 123 -2.71 18.61 4.38
CA MET A 123 -2.36 17.55 5.36
C MET A 123 -1.17 16.70 4.89
N ILE A 124 -0.93 16.61 3.58
CA ILE A 124 0.09 15.70 3.04
C ILE A 124 1.49 16.05 3.52
N GLU A 125 1.79 17.31 3.82
CA GLU A 125 3.11 17.71 4.30
C GLU A 125 3.41 17.09 5.67
N ALA A 126 2.48 17.25 6.62
CA ALA A 126 2.60 16.66 7.95
C ALA A 126 2.56 15.13 7.90
N ILE A 127 1.67 14.54 7.09
CA ILE A 127 1.62 13.09 6.92
C ILE A 127 2.96 12.57 6.39
N ALA A 128 3.50 13.19 5.33
CA ALA A 128 4.75 12.76 4.73
C ALA A 128 5.93 12.87 5.70
N GLN A 129 5.97 13.94 6.50
CA GLN A 129 6.97 14.11 7.56
C GLN A 129 6.90 12.98 8.59
N GLU A 130 5.72 12.73 9.18
CA GLU A 130 5.55 11.74 10.25
C GLU A 130 5.85 10.30 9.78
N TYR A 131 5.40 9.93 8.58
CA TYR A 131 5.75 8.64 7.98
C TYR A 131 7.25 8.52 7.70
N THR A 132 7.91 9.60 7.27
CA THR A 132 9.36 9.60 7.01
C THR A 132 10.17 9.47 8.30
N VAL A 133 9.77 10.16 9.37
CA VAL A 133 10.37 10.02 10.70
C VAL A 133 10.22 8.59 11.20
N ALA A 134 9.00 8.05 11.23
CA ALA A 134 8.73 6.69 11.68
C ALA A 134 9.49 5.64 10.85
N GLY A 135 9.58 5.86 9.53
CA GLY A 135 10.35 5.02 8.61
C GLY A 135 11.84 5.02 8.92
N ASN A 136 12.44 6.20 9.07
CA ASN A 136 13.87 6.33 9.35
C ASN A 136 14.26 5.74 10.71
N GLU A 137 13.49 6.03 11.77
CA GLU A 137 13.74 5.52 13.12
C GLU A 137 13.71 3.99 13.17
N ASN A 138 12.85 3.36 12.37
CA ASN A 138 12.65 1.92 12.35
C ASN A 138 13.30 1.22 11.14
N LYS A 139 14.05 1.96 10.31
CA LYS A 139 14.69 1.47 9.07
C LYS A 139 13.71 0.74 8.14
N LEU A 140 12.56 1.37 7.89
CA LEU A 140 11.50 0.82 7.04
C LEU A 140 11.57 1.42 5.65
N LEU A 141 11.27 0.59 4.64
CA LEU A 141 10.85 1.12 3.35
C LEU A 141 9.51 1.84 3.51
N ILE A 142 9.42 3.07 3.02
CA ILE A 142 8.19 3.84 2.87
C ILE A 142 7.63 3.73 1.45
N ILE A 143 6.36 3.40 1.30
CA ILE A 143 5.65 3.48 0.02
C ILE A 143 4.95 4.85 -0.03
N PRO A 144 5.39 5.81 -0.86
CA PRO A 144 4.93 7.20 -0.81
C PRO A 144 3.59 7.42 -1.55
N ALA A 145 2.58 6.59 -1.28
CA ALA A 145 1.28 6.66 -1.97
C ALA A 145 0.56 8.00 -1.74
N GLY A 146 0.64 8.57 -0.54
CA GLY A 146 0.11 9.91 -0.26
C GLY A 146 0.71 11.01 -1.13
N LEU A 147 2.02 10.97 -1.36
CA LEU A 147 2.70 11.93 -2.24
C LEU A 147 2.31 11.71 -3.71
N ALA A 148 2.06 10.47 -4.12
CA ALA A 148 1.56 10.17 -5.46
C ALA A 148 0.16 10.76 -5.68
N PHE A 149 -0.72 10.66 -4.67
CA PHE A 149 -2.04 11.29 -4.68
C PHE A 149 -1.92 12.81 -4.82
N SER A 150 -1.11 13.44 -3.97
CA SER A 150 -0.87 14.89 -4.02
C SER A 150 -0.34 15.33 -5.38
N ARG A 151 0.63 14.60 -5.95
CA ARG A 151 1.15 14.89 -7.30
C ARG A 151 0.08 14.78 -8.36
N SER A 152 -0.72 13.72 -8.36
CA SER A 152 -1.79 13.54 -9.35
C SER A 152 -2.83 14.65 -9.26
N MET A 153 -3.23 15.07 -8.06
CA MET A 153 -4.20 16.17 -7.88
C MET A 153 -3.66 17.49 -8.43
N GLN A 154 -2.35 17.72 -8.36
CA GLN A 154 -1.70 18.94 -8.86
C GLN A 154 -1.51 18.91 -10.38
N SER A 155 -1.03 17.79 -10.94
CA SER A 155 -0.68 17.70 -12.36
C SER A 155 -1.82 17.22 -13.26
N HIS A 156 -2.79 16.50 -12.68
CA HIS A 156 -3.92 15.89 -13.38
C HIS A 156 -5.22 16.00 -12.54
N PRO A 157 -5.69 17.23 -12.24
CA PRO A 157 -6.89 17.45 -11.43
C PRO A 157 -8.17 16.87 -12.07
N GLU A 158 -8.15 16.52 -13.36
CA GLU A 158 -9.25 15.84 -14.04
C GLU A 158 -9.44 14.37 -13.61
N ILE A 159 -8.45 13.77 -12.95
CA ILE A 159 -8.51 12.39 -12.47
C ILE A 159 -8.96 12.40 -11.01
N ASP A 160 -10.21 12.01 -10.76
CA ASP A 160 -10.72 11.93 -9.39
C ASP A 160 -10.20 10.67 -8.67
N LEU A 161 -9.29 10.86 -7.71
CA LEU A 161 -8.70 9.77 -6.93
C LEU A 161 -9.54 9.33 -5.73
N TYR A 162 -10.71 9.92 -5.55
CA TYR A 162 -11.47 9.85 -4.31
C TYR A 162 -12.90 9.40 -4.58
N ALA A 163 -13.35 8.35 -3.89
CA ALA A 163 -14.75 7.91 -3.91
C ALA A 163 -15.62 8.78 -2.98
N ASP A 164 -15.02 9.27 -1.90
CA ASP A 164 -15.52 10.29 -0.99
C ASP A 164 -14.34 11.12 -0.50
N ASP A 165 -14.48 11.94 0.55
CA ASP A 165 -13.39 12.80 1.03
C ASP A 165 -12.09 12.07 1.42
N LYS A 166 -12.14 10.77 1.72
CA LYS A 166 -11.04 10.03 2.37
C LYS A 166 -10.68 8.74 1.66
N HIS A 167 -11.66 8.05 1.07
CA HIS A 167 -11.46 6.72 0.51
C HIS A 167 -11.10 6.81 -0.97
N PRO A 168 -10.19 5.95 -1.45
CA PRO A 168 -9.72 6.02 -2.82
C PRO A 168 -10.81 5.56 -3.79
N SER A 169 -10.92 6.26 -4.92
CA SER A 169 -11.66 5.79 -6.09
C SER A 169 -10.95 4.57 -6.70
N ARG A 170 -11.46 4.10 -7.85
CA ARG A 170 -10.79 3.05 -8.62
C ARG A 170 -9.41 3.53 -9.12
N GLU A 171 -9.33 4.77 -9.59
CA GLU A 171 -8.13 5.45 -10.04
C GLU A 171 -7.15 5.65 -8.89
N GLY A 172 -7.62 6.13 -7.72
CA GLY A 172 -6.81 6.25 -6.51
C GLY A 172 -6.23 4.91 -6.06
N THR A 173 -7.06 3.86 -6.08
CA THR A 173 -6.63 2.50 -5.75
C THR A 173 -5.55 2.00 -6.71
N TYR A 174 -5.71 2.25 -8.01
CA TYR A 174 -4.71 1.86 -9.01
C TYR A 174 -3.39 2.62 -8.82
N LEU A 175 -3.46 3.92 -8.54
CA LEU A 175 -2.28 4.76 -8.31
C LEU A 175 -1.47 4.28 -7.10
N ALA A 176 -2.14 4.02 -5.98
CA ALA A 176 -1.46 3.54 -4.79
C ALA A 176 -0.89 2.11 -5.00
N ALA A 177 -1.58 1.23 -5.74
CA ALA A 177 -1.03 -0.07 -6.13
C ALA A 177 0.20 0.02 -7.06
N ALA A 178 0.19 0.95 -8.02
CA ALA A 178 1.34 1.22 -8.88
C ALA A 178 2.52 1.80 -8.06
N THR A 179 2.23 2.58 -7.02
CA THR A 179 3.25 3.12 -6.11
C THR A 179 3.83 2.02 -5.21
N ILE A 180 3.01 1.07 -4.75
CA ILE A 180 3.49 -0.15 -4.08
C ILE A 180 4.45 -0.90 -5.01
N TYR A 181 4.03 -1.16 -6.26
CA TYR A 181 4.88 -1.86 -7.23
C TYR A 181 6.23 -1.15 -7.41
N ALA A 182 6.20 0.17 -7.66
CA ALA A 182 7.41 0.97 -7.84
C ALA A 182 8.35 0.89 -6.64
N SER A 183 7.80 0.89 -5.42
CA SER A 183 8.59 0.91 -4.19
C SER A 183 9.17 -0.46 -3.83
N ILE A 184 8.36 -1.52 -3.92
CA ILE A 184 8.76 -2.88 -3.55
C ILE A 184 9.73 -3.47 -4.57
N PHE A 185 9.42 -3.33 -5.86
CA PHE A 185 10.25 -3.90 -6.93
C PHE A 185 11.33 -2.95 -7.43
N GLN A 186 11.32 -1.69 -6.96
CA GLN A 186 12.26 -0.64 -7.40
C GLN A 186 12.30 -0.52 -8.94
N ALA A 187 11.15 -0.74 -9.56
CA ALA A 187 11.00 -0.89 -11.00
C ALA A 187 9.82 -0.06 -11.50
N SER A 188 9.91 0.43 -12.73
CA SER A 188 8.86 1.27 -13.28
C SER A 188 7.57 0.47 -13.53
N PRO A 189 6.41 0.92 -13.01
CA PRO A 189 5.12 0.37 -13.41
C PRO A 189 4.66 0.87 -14.79
N VAL A 190 5.42 1.76 -15.45
CA VAL A 190 5.03 2.35 -16.75
C VAL A 190 5.02 1.30 -17.85
N GLY A 191 3.95 1.29 -18.64
CA GLY A 191 3.74 0.33 -19.72
C GLY A 191 3.00 -0.94 -19.29
N ASN A 192 2.68 -1.10 -18.01
CA ASN A 192 1.88 -2.24 -17.57
C ASN A 192 0.50 -2.25 -18.24
N THR A 193 0.05 -3.44 -18.64
CA THR A 193 -1.17 -3.61 -19.45
C THR A 193 -2.42 -3.93 -18.62
N TYR A 194 -2.28 -4.01 -17.29
CA TYR A 194 -3.41 -4.27 -16.41
C TYR A 194 -4.45 -3.14 -16.47
N LYS A 195 -5.67 -3.48 -16.89
CA LYS A 195 -6.72 -2.50 -17.19
C LYS A 195 -7.44 -1.98 -15.96
N PHE A 196 -7.66 -2.82 -14.94
CA PHE A 196 -8.43 -2.49 -13.73
C PHE A 196 -9.76 -1.72 -13.95
N GLY A 197 -10.38 -1.81 -15.12
CA GLY A 197 -11.56 -1.02 -15.46
C GLY A 197 -11.34 0.49 -15.53
N ILE A 198 -10.12 0.94 -15.88
CA ILE A 198 -9.71 2.34 -16.08
C ILE A 198 -9.29 2.53 -17.54
N GLU A 199 -9.67 3.67 -18.11
CA GLU A 199 -9.33 4.07 -19.48
C GLU A 199 -7.80 4.17 -19.68
N LYS A 200 -7.31 3.86 -20.88
CA LYS A 200 -5.88 3.67 -21.13
C LYS A 200 -5.08 4.94 -20.85
N GLY A 201 -5.55 6.11 -21.31
CA GLY A 201 -4.85 7.38 -21.11
C GLY A 201 -4.70 7.74 -19.63
N VAL A 202 -5.76 7.51 -18.84
CA VAL A 202 -5.74 7.70 -17.38
C VAL A 202 -4.72 6.77 -16.72
N ARG A 203 -4.72 5.46 -17.06
CA ARG A 203 -3.76 4.51 -16.48
C ARG A 203 -2.31 4.91 -16.74
N GLU A 204 -1.99 5.30 -17.97
CA GLU A 204 -0.63 5.69 -18.32
C GLU A 204 -0.14 6.91 -17.53
N LYS A 205 -1.03 7.89 -17.27
CA LYS A 205 -0.73 9.01 -16.37
C LYS A 205 -0.46 8.52 -14.95
N LEU A 206 -1.35 7.69 -14.39
CA LEU A 206 -1.19 7.17 -13.03
C LEU A 206 0.10 6.33 -12.85
N GLN A 207 0.47 5.53 -13.86
CA GLN A 207 1.71 4.77 -13.84
C GLN A 207 2.95 5.69 -13.79
N ARG A 208 2.96 6.76 -14.61
CA ARG A 208 4.05 7.75 -14.61
C ARG A 208 4.13 8.48 -13.29
N ILE A 209 3.00 8.93 -12.74
CA ILE A 209 2.94 9.58 -11.43
C ILE A 209 3.53 8.68 -10.34
N ALA A 210 3.13 7.40 -10.28
CA ALA A 210 3.67 6.45 -9.31
C ALA A 210 5.20 6.31 -9.45
N TRP A 211 5.70 6.16 -10.68
CA TRP A 211 7.12 6.01 -10.95
C TRP A 211 7.92 7.25 -10.55
N GLU A 212 7.50 8.42 -11.01
CA GLU A 212 8.14 9.68 -10.67
C GLU A 212 8.08 9.95 -9.17
N THR A 213 7.05 9.47 -8.46
CA THR A 213 6.92 9.70 -7.01
C THR A 213 7.94 8.89 -6.26
N TYR A 214 8.08 7.61 -6.62
CA TYR A 214 9.14 6.75 -6.12
C TYR A 214 10.53 7.36 -6.38
N LEU A 215 10.81 7.79 -7.62
CA LEU A 215 12.09 8.42 -7.97
C LEU A 215 12.33 9.70 -7.17
N GLY A 216 11.31 10.55 -7.04
CA GLY A 216 11.41 11.79 -6.28
C GLY A 216 11.65 11.60 -4.79
N TYR A 217 11.08 10.53 -4.21
CA TYR A 217 11.20 10.23 -2.78
C TYR A 217 12.53 9.53 -2.43
N TYR A 218 13.05 8.65 -3.29
CA TYR A 218 14.23 7.84 -2.99
C TYR A 218 15.50 8.19 -3.76
N GLN A 219 15.40 8.78 -4.95
CA GLN A 219 16.54 8.93 -5.86
C GLN A 219 17.01 10.38 -6.04
N LYS A 220 16.31 11.36 -5.47
CA LYS A 220 16.84 12.73 -5.39
C LYS A 220 17.83 12.82 -4.22
N LYS A 221 19.12 12.88 -4.58
CA LYS A 221 20.20 13.38 -3.74
C LYS A 221 20.28 14.90 -3.84
#